data_AF-D7NY82-F1
#
_entry.id   AF-D7NY82-F1
#
_cell.length_a   1.000
_cell.length_b   1.000
_cell.length_c   1.000
_cell.angle_alpha   90.00
_cell.angle_beta   90.00
_cell.angle_gamma   90.00
#
_symmetry.space_group_name_H-M   'P 1'
#
loop_
_entity.id
_entity.type
_entity.pdbx_description
1 polymer ?
#
loop_
_entity_poly.entity_id
_entity_poly.type
_entity_poly.pdbx_seq_one_letter_code
_entity_poly.pdbx_strand_id
1 'polypeptide(L)' 'TRNCWQNYLDFHRCEKAMTAKGGDVSVCEWYRRVYKSLCPISWVSTWDDRR' A
#
# COMPACT_ATOMS: atom_id res chain seq x y z
N THR A 1 -13.44 5.04 -4.35
CA THR A 1 -12.62 5.99 -3.57
C THR A 1 -12.18 5.42 -2.22
N ARG A 2 -13.09 5.04 -1.30
CA ARG A 2 -12.72 4.45 0.01
C ARG A 2 -11.92 3.14 -0.10
N ASN A 3 -12.29 2.25 -1.02
CA ASN A 3 -11.62 0.96 -1.21
C ASN A 3 -10.16 1.12 -1.68
N CYS A 4 -9.90 2.05 -2.60
CA CYS A 4 -8.55 2.39 -3.04
C CYS A 4 -7.69 2.89 -1.87
N TRP A 5 -8.19 3.90 -1.13
CA TRP A 5 -7.46 4.48 -0.02
C TRP A 5 -7.15 3.48 1.09
N GLN A 6 -8.12 2.61 1.42
CA GLN A 6 -7.93 1.58 2.42
C GLN A 6 -6.82 0.59 2.04
N ASN A 7 -6.83 0.07 0.80
CA ASN A 7 -5.80 -0.86 0.34
C ASN A 7 -4.40 -0.21 0.25
N TYR A 8 -4.33 1.07 -0.11
CA TYR A 8 -3.08 1.83 -0.07
C TYR A 8 -2.52 1.88 1.36
N LEU A 9 -3.33 2.28 2.34
CA LEU A 9 -2.90 2.31 3.74
C LEU A 9 -2.52 0.93 4.27
N ASP A 10 -3.30 -0.11 3.93
CA ASP A 10 -3.05 -1.47 4.42
C ASP A 10 -1.75 -2.05 3.87
N PHE A 11 -1.42 -1.76 2.60
CA PHE A 11 -0.12 -2.13 2.05
C PHE A 11 1.04 -1.55 2.86
N HIS A 12 1.04 -0.23 3.09
CA HIS A 12 2.16 0.42 3.79
C HIS A 12 2.20 0.10 5.29
N ARG A 13 1.05 -0.14 5.92
CA ARG A 13 1.00 -0.65 7.30
C ARG A 13 1.60 -2.05 7.39
N CYS A 14 1.23 -2.93 6.46
CA CYS A 14 1.76 -4.28 6.38
C CYS A 14 3.28 -4.26 6.13
N GLU A 15 3.74 -3.51 5.13
CA GLU A 15 5.16 -3.35 4.78
C GLU A 15 5.99 -2.86 5.97
N LYS A 16 5.51 -1.82 6.67
CA LYS A 16 6.16 -1.30 7.88
C LYS A 16 6.20 -2.35 8.99
N ALA A 17 5.11 -3.09 9.21
CA ALA A 17 5.05 -4.12 10.23
C ALA A 17 5.97 -5.32 9.92
N MET A 18 6.07 -5.73 8.66
CA MET A 18 6.95 -6.83 8.24
C MET A 18 8.42 -6.42 8.32
N THR A 19 8.76 -5.22 7.84
CA THR A 19 10.12 -4.66 7.96
C THR A 19 10.57 -4.57 9.41
N ALA A 20 9.71 -4.07 10.31
CA ALA A 20 10.02 -3.95 11.74
C ALA A 20 10.23 -5.31 12.43
N LYS A 21 9.58 -6.37 11.93
CA LYS A 21 9.72 -7.74 12.43
C LYS A 21 10.84 -8.54 11.75
N GLY A 22 11.52 -7.97 10.75
CA GLY A 22 12.44 -8.71 9.89
C GLY A 22 11.77 -9.84 9.09
N GLY A 23 10.45 -9.72 8.87
CA GLY A 23 9.65 -10.71 8.14
C GLY A 23 9.61 -10.45 6.63
N ASP A 24 9.01 -11.39 5.90
CA ASP A 24 8.87 -11.30 4.45
C ASP A 24 7.77 -10.30 4.02
N VAL A 25 8.15 -9.23 3.32
CA VAL A 25 7.22 -8.22 2.79
C VAL A 25 6.33 -8.77 1.66
N SER A 26 6.68 -9.91 1.06
CA SER A 26 5.89 -10.54 -0.01
C SER A 26 4.45 -10.84 0.42
N VAL A 27 4.19 -11.02 1.71
CA VAL A 27 2.83 -11.24 2.24
C VAL A 27 1.90 -10.04 2.04
N CYS A 28 2.46 -8.83 1.87
CA CYS A 28 1.72 -7.59 1.66
C CYS A 28 1.39 -7.34 0.18
N GLU A 29 1.92 -8.16 -0.73
CA GLU A 29 1.85 -7.97 -2.19
C GLU A 29 0.41 -7.93 -2.73
N TRP A 30 -0.53 -8.62 -2.07
CA TRP A 30 -1.94 -8.59 -2.45
C TRP A 30 -2.52 -7.18 -2.38
N TYR A 31 -2.31 -6.46 -1.26
CA TYR A 31 -2.75 -5.07 -1.11
C TYR A 31 -2.15 -4.18 -2.20
N ARG A 32 -0.87 -4.41 -2.53
CA ARG A 32 -0.16 -3.68 -3.59
C ARG A 32 -0.84 -3.82 -4.94
N ARG A 33 -1.22 -5.04 -5.31
CA ARG A 33 -1.91 -5.32 -6.57
C ARG A 33 -3.30 -4.66 -6.59
N VAL A 34 -4.02 -4.71 -5.48
CA VAL A 34 -5.37 -4.16 -5.36
C VAL A 34 -5.36 -2.64 -5.45
N TYR A 35 -4.53 -1.92 -4.69
CA TYR A 35 -4.54 -0.45 -4.80
C TYR A 35 -4.01 0.02 -6.17
N LYS A 36 -3.05 -0.69 -6.78
CA LYS A 36 -2.58 -0.36 -8.14
C LYS A 36 -3.64 -0.58 -9.23
N SER A 37 -4.59 -1.50 -9.05
CA SER A 37 -5.69 -1.69 -10.00
C SER A 37 -6.87 -0.74 -9.78
N LEU A 38 -7.07 -0.27 -8.55
CA LEU A 38 -8.22 0.57 -8.18
C LEU A 38 -7.93 2.07 -8.15
N CYS A 39 -6.70 2.48 -7.83
CA CYS A 39 -6.37 3.86 -7.57
C CYS A 39 -5.90 4.59 -8.84
N PRO A 40 -6.32 5.84 -9.07
CA PRO A 40 -5.67 6.71 -10.06
C PRO A 40 -4.19 6.90 -9.73
N ILE A 41 -3.32 6.83 -10.74
CA ILE A 41 -1.87 6.99 -10.57
C ILE A 41 -1.52 8.35 -9.93
N SER A 42 -2.24 9.42 -10.30
CA SER A 42 -2.03 10.75 -9.74
C SER A 42 -2.26 10.81 -8.22
N TRP A 43 -3.21 10.04 -7.70
CA TRP A 43 -3.47 9.96 -6.27
C TRP A 43 -2.35 9.23 -5.55
N VAL A 44 -1.96 8.07 -6.08
CA VAL A 44 -0.85 7.27 -5.53
C VAL A 44 0.43 8.10 -5.49
N SER A 45 0.80 8.77 -6.59
CA SER A 45 1.97 9.65 -6.65
C SER A 45 1.89 10.77 -5.61
N THR A 46 0.74 11.46 -5.51
CA THR A 46 0.58 12.56 -4.54
C THR A 46 0.70 12.09 -3.10
N TRP A 47 0.20 10.89 -2.80
CA TRP A 47 0.31 10.32 -1.46
C TRP A 47 1.71 9.79 -1.19
N ASP A 48 2.41 9.28 -2.21
CA ASP A 48 3.79 8.79 -2.11
C ASP A 48 4.76 9.95 -1.84
N ASP A 49 4.56 11.10 -2.49
CA ASP A 49 5.35 12.32 -2.26
C ASP A 49 5.19 12.89 -0.83
N ARG A 50 4.11 12.51 -0.13
CA ARG A 50 3.77 13.00 1.21
C ARG A 50 4.09 12.01 2.34
N ARG A 51 4.62 10.83 2.03
CA ARG A 51 4.95 9.78 3.01
C ARG A 51 6.36 9.96 3.55
#